data_AF-A0A537MRR0-F1
#
_entry.id   AF-A0A537MRR0-F1
#
_cell.length_a   1.000
_cell.length_b   1.000
_cell.length_c   1.000
_cell.angle_alpha   90.00
_cell.angle_beta   90.00
_cell.angle_gamma   90.00
#
_symmetry.space_group_name_H-M   'P 1'
#
loop_
_entity.id
_entity.type
_entity.pdbx_description
1 polymer ?
#
loop_
_entity_poly.entity_id
_entity_poly.type
_entity_poly.pdbx_seq_one_letter_code
_entity_poly.pdbx_strand_id
1 'polypeptide(L)'
;MAAATVLAERLTATTTAPPPDMKADNADLLVAVLMARPDIKSVSDLAGKTIAVDDRYSASNGIVRTAIVAAGAPEVQLSEGHTTAIDRLANGEVPAAVLALVSADAAEGFPEIAGFRIFHIPLSPRSLKGRP
;
A
#
# COMPACT_ATOMS: atom_id res chain seq x y z
N MET A 1 28.52 -54.54 -33.92
CA MET A 1 29.20 -54.64 -32.61
C MET A 1 28.98 -53.28 -31.94
N ALA A 2 27.86 -53.13 -31.23
CA ALA A 2 27.72 -53.31 -29.77
C ALA A 2 28.19 -52.03 -29.03
N ALA A 3 27.26 -51.19 -28.51
CA ALA A 3 26.77 -51.18 -27.11
C ALA A 3 27.80 -50.50 -26.16
N ALA A 4 27.52 -49.71 -25.11
CA ALA A 4 26.35 -49.19 -24.41
C ALA A 4 26.86 -48.10 -23.43
N THR A 5 25.96 -47.21 -22.97
CA THR A 5 25.72 -46.69 -21.59
C THR A 5 26.93 -46.59 -20.62
N VAL A 6 27.13 -45.53 -19.81
CA VAL A 6 26.48 -45.39 -18.49
C VAL A 6 26.81 -44.02 -17.84
N LEU A 7 25.74 -43.44 -17.30
CA LEU A 7 25.54 -42.37 -16.31
C LEU A 7 26.22 -42.63 -14.94
N ALA A 8 26.85 -41.63 -14.32
CA ALA A 8 27.01 -41.52 -12.85
C ALA A 8 27.50 -40.09 -12.49
N GLU A 9 26.63 -39.16 -12.11
CA GLU A 9 26.09 -38.97 -10.76
C GLU A 9 27.15 -38.99 -9.64
N ARG A 10 27.55 -37.78 -9.23
CA ARG A 10 28.20 -37.49 -7.94
C ARG A 10 27.49 -36.27 -7.34
N LEU A 11 26.54 -36.58 -6.47
CA LEU A 11 25.75 -35.75 -5.57
C LEU A 11 26.56 -34.63 -4.90
N THR A 12 25.96 -33.43 -4.72
CA THR A 12 25.62 -32.82 -3.40
C THR A 12 24.88 -31.50 -3.63
N ALA A 13 23.76 -31.37 -2.94
CA ALA A 13 22.82 -30.26 -2.96
C ALA A 13 23.38 -28.96 -2.36
N THR A 14 22.57 -27.90 -2.46
CA THR A 14 22.73 -26.52 -1.93
C THR A 14 23.67 -25.68 -2.80
N THR A 15 23.31 -24.49 -3.29
CA THR A 15 22.32 -23.52 -2.84
C THR A 15 22.00 -22.58 -4.01
N THR A 16 20.71 -22.35 -4.22
CA THR A 16 20.15 -21.03 -4.56
C THR A 16 20.79 -20.31 -5.75
N ALA A 17 20.17 -20.48 -6.92
CA ALA A 17 20.04 -19.34 -7.83
C ALA A 17 19.59 -18.13 -6.99
N PRO A 18 20.27 -16.97 -7.04
CA PRO A 18 19.77 -15.81 -6.33
C PRO A 18 18.33 -15.58 -6.82
N PRO A 19 17.33 -15.51 -5.92
CA PRO A 19 15.96 -15.22 -6.33
C PRO A 19 15.96 -13.87 -7.06
N PRO A 20 15.13 -13.68 -8.09
CA PRO A 20 15.02 -12.40 -8.79
C PRO A 20 14.18 -11.41 -7.97
N ASP A 21 14.41 -11.26 -6.67
CA ASP A 21 13.59 -10.40 -5.81
C ASP A 21 14.43 -9.84 -4.65
N MET A 22 15.23 -8.80 -4.92
CA MET A 22 15.84 -7.99 -3.85
C MET A 22 15.78 -6.49 -4.20
N LYS A 23 14.67 -6.10 -4.82
CA LYS A 23 14.24 -4.70 -4.96
C LYS A 23 12.73 -4.58 -4.74
N ALA A 24 12.19 -5.36 -3.80
CA ALA A 24 10.76 -5.45 -3.49
C ALA A 24 10.55 -5.85 -2.02
N ASP A 25 11.18 -5.17 -1.05
CA ASP A 25 11.10 -5.65 0.34
C ASP A 25 10.73 -4.64 1.43
N ASN A 26 10.76 -3.34 1.16
CA ASN A 26 10.36 -2.36 2.18
C ASN A 26 9.09 -1.58 1.82
N ALA A 27 8.89 -1.25 0.54
CA ALA A 27 7.67 -0.58 0.08
C ALA A 27 6.47 -1.53 0.05
N ASP A 28 6.72 -2.83 -0.15
CA ASP A 28 5.72 -3.90 -0.20
C ASP A 28 5.16 -4.27 1.18
N LEU A 29 5.56 -3.62 2.27
CA LEU A 29 4.98 -3.82 3.59
C LEU A 29 4.48 -2.52 4.22
N LEU A 30 4.39 -1.45 3.42
CA LEU A 30 3.88 -0.17 3.88
C LEU A 30 2.35 -0.18 3.91
N VAL A 31 1.83 0.57 4.87
CA VAL A 31 0.43 0.91 5.05
C VAL A 31 0.30 2.40 4.82
N ALA A 32 -0.59 2.77 3.90
CA ALA A 32 -1.03 4.14 3.73
C ALA A 32 -2.02 4.47 4.86
N VAL A 33 -1.64 5.44 5.68
CA VAL A 33 -2.51 6.04 6.69
C VAL A 33 -3.29 7.14 6.00
N LEU A 34 -4.58 6.90 5.76
CA LEU A 34 -5.50 7.90 5.22
C LEU A 34 -6.25 8.56 6.37
N MET A 35 -6.22 9.87 6.42
CA MET A 35 -7.12 10.66 7.25
C MET A 35 -8.31 11.08 6.40
N ALA A 36 -9.52 10.87 6.91
CA ALA A 36 -10.76 11.24 6.25
C ALA A 36 -11.65 12.05 7.18
N ARG A 37 -12.56 12.82 6.59
CA ARG A 37 -13.62 13.52 7.33
C ARG A 37 -14.49 12.53 8.10
N PRO A 38 -15.09 12.96 9.22
CA PRO A 38 -15.89 12.07 10.08
C PRO A 38 -17.15 11.54 9.38
N ASP A 39 -17.60 12.23 8.33
CA ASP A 39 -18.72 11.83 7.47
C ASP A 39 -18.41 10.57 6.62
N ILE A 40 -17.12 10.24 6.42
CA ILE A 40 -16.65 9.07 5.67
C ILE A 40 -16.62 7.86 6.61
N LYS A 41 -17.59 6.95 6.49
CA LYS A 41 -17.75 5.79 7.39
C LYS A 41 -16.93 4.58 6.98
N SER A 42 -16.53 4.51 5.72
CA SER A 42 -15.74 3.41 5.18
C SER A 42 -14.83 3.87 4.04
N VAL A 43 -13.82 3.06 3.70
CA VAL A 43 -12.96 3.32 2.53
C VAL A 43 -13.82 3.40 1.26
N SER A 44 -14.85 2.56 1.12
CA SER A 44 -15.78 2.58 -0.01
C SER A 44 -16.52 3.91 -0.20
N ASP A 45 -16.73 4.69 0.87
CA ASP A 45 -17.32 6.03 0.74
C ASP A 45 -16.39 7.03 0.02
N LEU A 46 -15.12 6.66 -0.18
CA LEU A 46 -14.15 7.43 -0.98
C LEU A 46 -14.22 7.09 -2.48
N ALA A 47 -15.02 6.10 -2.89
CA ALA A 47 -15.16 5.74 -4.30
C ALA A 47 -15.56 6.95 -5.16
N GLY A 48 -14.88 7.12 -6.29
CA GLY A 48 -15.07 8.25 -7.20
C GLY A 48 -14.70 9.62 -6.63
N LYS A 49 -14.12 9.69 -5.41
CA LYS A 49 -13.70 10.94 -4.80
C LYS A 49 -12.21 11.24 -5.05
N THR A 50 -11.87 12.51 -4.93
CA THR A 50 -10.49 12.98 -4.98
C THR A 50 -9.89 12.98 -3.57
N ILE A 51 -8.75 12.31 -3.39
CA ILE A 51 -8.01 12.23 -2.13
C ILE A 51 -6.76 13.09 -2.30
N ALA A 52 -6.48 13.98 -1.35
CA ALA A 52 -5.24 14.75 -1.42
C ALA A 52 -4.04 13.87 -1.05
N VAL A 53 -2.95 14.01 -1.78
CA VAL A 53 -1.66 13.42 -1.44
C VAL A 53 -0.62 14.53 -1.41
N ASP A 54 0.27 14.46 -0.44
CA ASP A 54 1.38 15.40 -0.33
C ASP A 54 2.47 15.05 -1.37
N ASP A 55 3.13 16.05 -1.92
CA ASP A 55 4.18 15.88 -2.95
C ASP A 55 5.28 14.91 -2.49
N ARG A 56 5.55 14.83 -1.17
CA ARG A 56 6.50 13.87 -0.59
C ARG A 56 6.14 12.40 -0.88
N TYR A 57 4.88 12.11 -1.17
CA TYR A 57 4.36 10.78 -1.52
C TYR A 57 3.90 10.68 -2.98
N SER A 58 4.12 11.71 -3.80
CA SER A 58 3.76 11.74 -5.23
C SER A 58 4.37 10.55 -5.99
N ALA A 59 5.63 10.20 -5.71
CA ALA A 59 6.29 9.02 -6.29
C ALA A 59 5.59 7.69 -5.98
N SER A 60 4.79 7.64 -4.91
CA SER A 60 4.00 6.47 -4.49
C SER A 60 2.52 6.56 -4.88
N ASN A 61 2.08 7.63 -5.56
CA ASN A 61 0.69 7.89 -5.95
C ASN A 61 0.07 6.67 -6.65
N GLY A 62 0.76 6.10 -7.64
CA GLY A 62 0.27 4.92 -8.37
C GLY A 62 0.00 3.69 -7.49
N ILE A 63 0.89 3.42 -6.53
CA ILE A 63 0.76 2.28 -5.60
C ILE A 63 -0.35 2.55 -4.58
N VAL A 64 -0.38 3.76 -4.00
CA VAL A 64 -1.40 4.18 -3.03
C VAL A 64 -2.79 4.12 -3.66
N ARG A 65 -2.94 4.61 -4.90
CA ARG A 65 -4.20 4.53 -5.65
C ARG A 65 -4.64 3.09 -5.85
N THR A 66 -3.75 2.23 -6.32
CA THR A 66 -4.03 0.80 -6.52
C THR A 66 -4.50 0.14 -5.23
N ALA A 67 -3.85 0.46 -4.11
CA ALA A 67 -4.20 -0.07 -2.79
C ALA A 67 -5.57 0.41 -2.31
N ILE A 68 -5.88 1.70 -2.50
CA ILE A 68 -7.20 2.27 -2.17
C ILE A 68 -8.31 1.62 -3.01
N VAL A 69 -8.06 1.42 -4.31
CA VAL A 69 -8.99 0.71 -5.21
C VAL A 69 -9.19 -0.73 -4.73
N ALA A 70 -8.12 -1.44 -4.38
CA ALA A 70 -8.17 -2.80 -3.84
C ALA A 70 -8.89 -2.88 -2.48
N ALA A 71 -8.83 -1.81 -1.68
CA ALA A 71 -9.56 -1.68 -0.42
C ALA A 71 -11.06 -1.36 -0.59
N GLY A 72 -11.56 -1.27 -1.83
CA GLY A 72 -12.98 -1.13 -2.14
C GLY A 72 -13.43 0.30 -2.45
N ALA A 73 -12.50 1.20 -2.78
CA ALA A 73 -12.80 2.54 -3.28
C ALA A 73 -12.37 2.68 -4.76
N PRO A 74 -13.16 2.14 -5.71
CA PRO A 74 -12.86 2.27 -7.12
C PRO A 74 -12.92 3.73 -7.58
N GLU A 75 -12.25 4.01 -8.70
CA GLU A 75 -12.27 5.32 -9.37
C GLU A 75 -11.76 6.50 -8.52
N VAL A 76 -11.07 6.23 -7.41
CA VAL A 76 -10.40 7.28 -6.65
C VAL A 76 -9.38 8.01 -7.50
N GLN A 77 -9.30 9.32 -7.29
CA GLN A 77 -8.28 10.17 -7.89
C GLN A 77 -7.38 10.69 -6.78
N LEU A 78 -6.07 10.64 -6.97
CA LEU A 78 -5.14 11.29 -6.05
C LEU A 78 -4.78 12.64 -6.64
N SER A 79 -5.03 13.71 -5.88
CA SER A 79 -4.67 15.07 -6.25
C SER A 79 -3.48 15.49 -5.42
N GLU A 80 -2.37 15.72 -6.11
CA GLU A 80 -1.23 16.47 -5.60
C GLU A 80 -1.62 17.96 -5.54
N GLY A 81 -0.92 18.74 -4.72
CA GLY A 81 -1.27 20.14 -4.53
C GLY A 81 -0.14 20.95 -3.91
N HIS A 82 -0.09 22.24 -4.26
CA HIS A 82 0.87 23.22 -3.72
C HIS A 82 0.70 23.46 -2.21
N THR A 83 -0.49 23.18 -1.68
CA THR A 83 -0.84 23.27 -0.25
C THR A 83 -0.85 21.87 0.35
N THR A 84 -0.44 21.72 1.61
CA THR A 84 -0.33 20.39 2.23
C THR A 84 -1.67 19.64 2.17
N ALA A 85 -1.61 18.32 1.98
CA ALA A 85 -2.81 17.50 1.84
C ALA A 85 -3.77 17.61 3.05
N ILE A 86 -3.21 17.86 4.24
CA ILE A 86 -3.96 18.04 5.49
C ILE A 86 -4.75 19.35 5.48
N ASP A 87 -4.15 20.46 5.03
CA ASP A 87 -4.85 21.76 4.97
C ASP A 87 -6.06 21.68 4.05
N ARG A 88 -5.92 21.01 2.90
CA ARG A 88 -7.01 20.79 1.95
C ARG A 88 -8.14 19.95 2.53
N LEU A 89 -7.80 18.95 3.35
CA LEU A 89 -8.78 18.16 4.09
C LEU A 89 -9.50 18.99 5.15
N ALA A 90 -8.76 19.76 5.94
CA ALA A 90 -9.30 20.62 7.00
C ALA A 90 -10.21 21.72 6.45
N ASN A 91 -9.86 22.29 5.30
CA ASN A 91 -10.68 23.27 4.57
C ASN A 91 -11.90 22.64 3.86
N GLY A 92 -11.98 21.30 3.83
CA GLY A 92 -13.07 20.58 3.20
C GLY A 92 -13.02 20.54 1.67
N GLU A 93 -11.90 20.89 1.05
CA GLU A 93 -11.69 20.78 -0.39
C GLU A 93 -11.66 19.33 -0.85
N VAL A 94 -11.08 18.45 -0.01
CA VAL A 94 -11.05 17.01 -0.22
C VAL A 94 -11.69 16.28 0.97
N PRO A 95 -12.36 15.13 0.74
CA PRO A 95 -12.93 14.28 1.78
C PRO A 95 -11.88 13.48 2.58
N ALA A 96 -10.70 13.25 2.00
CA ALA A 96 -9.61 12.50 2.63
C ALA A 96 -8.24 12.96 2.12
N ALA A 97 -7.21 12.71 2.93
CA ALA A 97 -5.83 12.98 2.63
C ALA A 97 -4.92 11.82 3.09
N VAL A 98 -3.87 11.55 2.33
CA VAL A 98 -2.82 10.60 2.72
C VAL A 98 -1.90 11.30 3.72
N LEU A 99 -1.90 10.81 4.95
CA LEU A 99 -1.15 11.42 6.04
C LEU A 99 0.29 10.94 6.05
N ALA A 100 0.49 9.63 5.93
CA ALA A 100 1.81 9.01 5.89
C ALA A 100 1.78 7.63 5.24
N LEU A 101 2.95 7.19 4.78
CA LEU A 101 3.23 5.80 4.41
C LEU A 101 4.19 5.24 5.46
N VAL A 102 3.74 4.26 6.25
CA VAL A 102 4.50 3.70 7.38
C VAL A 102 4.44 2.18 7.36
N SER A 103 5.26 1.49 8.15
CA SER A 103 5.14 0.04 8.31
C SER A 103 3.82 -0.35 8.99
N ALA A 104 3.39 -1.61 8.84
CA ALA A 104 2.15 -2.10 9.46
C ALA A 104 2.12 -1.91 10.99
N ASP A 105 3.23 -2.16 11.68
CA ASP A 105 3.38 -1.96 13.13
C ASP A 105 3.20 -0.49 13.53
N ALA A 106 3.81 0.43 12.77
CA ALA A 106 3.66 1.87 13.01
C ALA A 106 2.24 2.39 12.67
N ALA A 107 1.54 1.76 11.72
CA ALA A 107 0.15 2.07 11.44
C ALA A 107 -0.79 1.60 12.56
N GLU A 108 -0.54 0.43 13.16
CA GLU A 108 -1.33 -0.04 14.30
C GLU A 108 -1.19 0.87 15.52
N GLY A 109 0.01 1.40 15.75
CA GLY A 109 0.26 2.41 16.79
C GLY A 109 -0.15 3.83 16.42
N PHE A 110 -0.76 4.06 15.25
CA PHE A 110 -1.09 5.41 14.80
C PHE A 110 -2.23 5.99 15.66
N PRO A 111 -2.05 7.21 16.23
CA PRO A 111 -3.04 7.78 17.13
C PRO A 111 -4.34 8.12 16.39
N GLU A 112 -5.47 7.95 17.07
CA GLU A 112 -6.73 8.53 16.59
C GLU A 112 -6.66 10.06 16.66
N ILE A 113 -7.16 10.71 15.61
CA ILE A 113 -7.15 12.18 15.50
C ILE A 113 -8.58 12.67 15.67
N ALA A 114 -8.82 13.43 16.75
CA ALA A 114 -10.14 13.94 17.07
C ALA A 114 -10.73 14.74 15.89
N GLY A 115 -11.99 14.47 15.57
CA GLY A 115 -12.69 15.10 14.45
C GLY A 115 -12.40 14.49 13.09
N PHE A 116 -11.57 13.47 12.98
CA PHE A 116 -11.26 12.75 11.74
C PHE A 116 -11.29 11.25 11.95
N ARG A 117 -11.34 10.50 10.84
CA ARG A 117 -11.25 9.04 10.84
C ARG A 117 -9.98 8.61 10.15
N ILE A 118 -9.28 7.66 10.76
CA ILE A 118 -8.05 7.11 10.22
C ILE A 118 -8.35 5.75 9.60
N PHE A 119 -7.89 5.56 8.37
CA PHE A 119 -7.97 4.30 7.65
C PHE A 119 -6.58 3.79 7.33
N HIS A 120 -6.35 2.51 7.59
CA HIS A 120 -5.10 1.82 7.28
C HIS A 120 -5.29 1.00 6.01
N ILE A 121 -4.59 1.40 4.95
CA ILE A 121 -4.68 0.76 3.63
C ILE A 121 -3.33 0.11 3.33
N PRO A 122 -3.21 -1.21 3.44
CA PRO A 122 -2.00 -1.92 3.07
C PRO A 122 -1.69 -1.73 1.59
N LEU A 123 -0.46 -1.31 1.26
CA LEU A 123 -0.04 -1.14 -0.13
C LEU A 123 0.20 -2.48 -0.84
N SER A 124 0.40 -3.54 -0.05
CA SER A 124 0.53 -4.90 -0.55
C SER A 124 -0.76 -5.69 -0.45
N PRO A 125 -1.12 -6.45 -1.51
CA PRO A 125 -2.32 -7.30 -1.51
C PRO A 125 -2.24 -8.48 -0.52
N ARG A 126 -1.08 -8.73 0.10
CA ARG A 126 -0.89 -9.81 1.09
C ARG A 126 -1.73 -9.63 2.35
N SER A 127 -2.14 -8.41 2.69
CA SER A 127 -2.87 -8.12 3.93
C SER A 127 -4.38 -8.43 3.88
N LEU A 128 -4.92 -8.86 2.74
CA LEU A 128 -6.28 -9.42 2.67
C LEU A 128 -6.34 -10.91 3.04
N LYS A 129 -5.20 -11.56 3.31
CA LYS A 129 -5.12 -12.96 3.75
C LYS A 129 -4.80 -13.04 5.23
N GLY A 130 -5.77 -12.74 6.10
CA GLY A 130 -5.54 -12.85 7.53
C GLY A 130 -6.68 -12.44 8.43
N ARG A 131 -7.88 -13.00 8.24
CA ARG A 131 -8.84 -13.10 9.34
C ARG A 131 -9.55 -14.46 9.26
N PRO A 132 -9.29 -15.40 10.19
CA PRO A 132 -10.13 -16.59 10.34
C PRO A 132 -11.53 -16.23 10.87
#